data_AF-A0A9X2ET84-F1
#
_entry.id   AF-A0A9X2ET84-F1
#
_cell.length_a   1.000
_cell.length_b   1.000
_cell.length_c   1.000
_cell.angle_alpha   90.00
_cell.angle_beta   90.00
_cell.angle_gamma   90.00
#
_symmetry.space_group_name_H-M   'P 1'
#
loop_
_entity.id
_entity.type
_entity.pdbx_description
1 polymer ?
#
loop_
_entity_poly.entity_id
_entity_poly.type
_entity_poly.pdbx_seq_one_letter_code
_entity_poly.pdbx_strand_id
1 'polypeptide(L)'
;MGVFDKARELGDKVSESITAFSGDEVVANTVIKAVEKQEKVNAILKAKGCNYRVADIDLGMGIPPTVTFGVRRVDELAESASGETQSMPLAESEEITP
;
A
#
# COMPACT_ATOMS: atom_id res chain seq x y z
N MET A 1 25.08 0.16 -38.79
CA MET A 1 24.36 0.43 -37.52
C MET A 1 25.34 0.24 -36.38
N GLY A 2 25.89 1.32 -35.83
CA GLY A 2 26.93 1.25 -34.81
C GLY A 2 26.38 0.84 -33.44
N VAL A 3 27.23 0.33 -32.56
CA VAL A 3 26.89 0.06 -31.15
C VAL A 3 26.28 1.26 -30.41
N PHE A 4 26.56 2.48 -30.90
CA PHE A 4 25.94 3.73 -30.44
C PHE A 4 24.44 3.84 -30.73
N ASP A 5 23.95 3.35 -31.87
CA ASP A 5 22.50 3.31 -32.18
C ASP A 5 21.76 2.39 -31.20
N LYS A 6 22.37 1.26 -30.86
CA LYS A 6 21.77 0.24 -29.99
C LYS A 6 21.66 0.70 -28.54
N ALA A 7 22.61 1.50 -28.06
CA ALA A 7 22.57 2.10 -26.72
C ALA A 7 21.45 3.16 -26.60
N ARG A 8 21.21 3.95 -27.66
CA ARG A 8 20.13 4.93 -27.69
C ARG A 8 18.75 4.25 -27.73
N GLU A 9 18.60 3.23 -28.57
CA GLU A 9 17.36 2.45 -28.68
C GLU A 9 17.00 1.73 -27.36
N LEU A 10 17.99 1.26 -26.60
CA LEU A 10 17.79 0.72 -25.26
C LEU A 10 17.36 1.80 -24.24
N GLY A 11 17.89 3.02 -24.35
CA GLY A 11 17.52 4.15 -23.51
C GLY A 11 16.07 4.60 -23.71
N ASP A 12 15.65 4.74 -24.97
CA ASP A 12 14.26 5.07 -25.32
C ASP A 12 13.28 3.98 -24.85
N LYS A 13 13.64 2.70 -24.98
CA LYS A 13 12.80 1.57 -24.54
C LYS A 13 12.62 1.48 -23.01
N VAL A 14 13.63 1.90 -22.25
CA VAL A 14 13.53 2.01 -20.78
C VAL A 14 12.63 3.19 -20.40
N SER A 15 12.72 4.32 -21.10
CA SER A 15 11.85 5.49 -20.87
C SER A 15 10.37 5.21 -21.19
N GLU A 16 10.09 4.48 -22.28
CA GLU A 16 8.72 4.06 -22.61
C GLU A 16 8.17 3.06 -21.60
N SER A 17 9.00 2.12 -21.12
CA SER A 17 8.61 1.16 -20.06
C SER A 17 8.27 1.88 -18.75
N ILE A 18 9.04 2.90 -18.37
CA ILE A 18 8.80 3.78 -17.21
C ILE A 18 7.43 4.48 -17.33
N THR A 19 7.03 4.87 -18.53
CA THR A 19 5.71 5.48 -18.78
C THR A 19 4.58 4.43 -18.73
N ALA A 20 4.83 3.19 -19.15
CA ALA A 20 3.88 2.07 -19.00
C ALA A 20 3.70 1.62 -17.54
N PHE A 21 4.67 1.91 -16.66
CA PHE A 21 4.54 1.72 -15.21
C PHE A 21 3.64 2.76 -14.50
N SER A 22 3.10 3.74 -15.24
CA SER A 22 2.21 4.78 -14.69
C SER A 22 0.73 4.40 -14.68
N GLY A 23 0.36 3.23 -15.21
CA GLY A 23 -1.04 2.80 -15.26
C GLY A 23 -1.60 2.52 -13.88
N ASP A 24 -2.89 2.80 -13.67
CA ASP A 24 -3.62 2.47 -12.43
C ASP A 24 -3.45 1.00 -12.02
N GLU A 25 -3.30 0.10 -12.99
CA GLU A 25 -3.05 -1.33 -12.76
C GLU A 25 -1.69 -1.59 -12.10
N VAL A 26 -0.66 -0.80 -12.41
CA VAL A 26 0.67 -0.95 -11.81
C VAL A 26 0.66 -0.42 -10.38
N VAL A 27 -0.04 0.68 -10.14
CA VAL A 27 -0.29 1.22 -8.80
C VAL A 27 -1.04 0.18 -7.97
N ALA A 28 -2.14 -0.38 -8.48
CA ALA A 28 -2.91 -1.42 -7.82
C ALA A 28 -2.06 -2.67 -7.50
N ASN A 29 -1.29 -3.17 -8.47
CA ASN A 29 -0.37 -4.29 -8.26
C ASN A 29 0.71 -3.98 -7.21
N THR A 30 1.20 -2.74 -7.18
CA THR A 30 2.21 -2.30 -6.20
C THR A 30 1.63 -2.28 -4.79
N VAL A 31 0.41 -1.78 -4.64
CA VAL A 31 -0.32 -1.77 -3.37
C VAL A 31 -0.57 -3.21 -2.88
N ILE A 32 -1.10 -4.09 -3.75
CA ILE A 32 -1.35 -5.50 -3.40
C ILE A 32 -0.08 -6.16 -2.89
N LYS A 33 1.03 -6.02 -3.64
CA LYS A 33 2.32 -6.61 -3.27
C LYS A 33 2.90 -6.01 -1.99
N ALA A 34 2.70 -4.71 -1.77
CA ALA A 34 3.16 -4.03 -0.57
C ALA A 34 2.44 -4.56 0.68
N VAL A 35 1.12 -4.71 0.61
CA VAL A 35 0.30 -5.25 1.71
C VAL A 35 0.64 -6.71 1.99
N GLU A 36 0.73 -7.56 0.96
CA GLU A 36 1.18 -8.95 1.14
C GLU A 36 2.55 -9.03 1.82
N LYS A 37 3.45 -8.11 1.48
CA LYS A 37 4.79 -8.04 2.08
C LYS A 37 4.73 -7.55 3.52
N GLN A 38 3.88 -6.58 3.84
CA GLN A 38 3.61 -6.16 5.22
C GLN A 38 3.17 -7.35 6.08
N GLU A 39 2.21 -8.16 5.62
CA GLU A 39 1.72 -9.31 6.37
C GLU A 39 2.82 -10.35 6.60
N LYS A 40 3.55 -10.72 5.54
CA LYS A 40 4.67 -11.67 5.62
C LYS A 40 5.77 -11.16 6.58
N VAL A 41 6.13 -9.89 6.49
CA VAL A 41 7.13 -9.26 7.37
C VAL A 41 6.64 -9.25 8.81
N ASN A 42 5.39 -8.88 9.07
CA ASN A 42 4.81 -8.88 10.41
C ASN A 42 4.74 -10.29 11.02
N ALA A 43 4.41 -11.31 10.23
CA ALA A 43 4.45 -12.70 10.67
C ALA A 43 5.87 -13.13 11.08
N ILE A 44 6.88 -12.76 10.29
CA ILE A 44 8.29 -13.04 10.62
C ILE A 44 8.73 -12.28 11.87
N LEU A 45 8.37 -10.99 11.99
CA LEU A 45 8.70 -10.17 13.16
C LEU A 45 8.05 -10.75 14.43
N LYS A 46 6.79 -11.20 14.34
CA LYS A 46 6.09 -11.88 15.44
C LYS A 46 6.78 -13.20 15.82
N ALA A 47 7.14 -14.03 14.83
CA ALA A 47 7.85 -15.29 15.09
C ALA A 47 9.23 -15.07 15.73
N LYS A 48 9.88 -13.93 15.44
CA LYS A 48 11.16 -13.53 16.04
C LYS A 48 11.02 -12.84 17.40
N GLY A 49 9.80 -12.63 17.92
CA GLY A 49 9.57 -11.90 19.17
C GLY A 49 9.87 -10.41 19.08
N CYS A 50 9.83 -9.82 17.87
CA CYS A 50 10.00 -8.38 17.71
C CYS A 50 8.71 -7.65 18.09
N ASN A 51 8.85 -6.66 18.97
CA ASN A 51 7.73 -5.79 19.40
C ASN A 51 7.37 -4.71 18.36
N TYR A 52 7.96 -4.76 17.17
CA TYR A 52 7.75 -3.81 16.10
C TYR A 52 7.02 -4.50 14.94
N ARG A 53 6.03 -3.82 14.37
CA ARG A 53 5.31 -4.26 13.19
C ARG A 53 5.15 -3.10 12.21
N VAL A 54 5.08 -3.43 10.94
CA VAL A 54 4.69 -2.50 9.88
C VAL A 54 3.23 -2.14 10.09
N ALA A 55 2.95 -0.86 10.30
CA ALA A 55 1.64 -0.31 10.63
C ALA A 55 1.09 0.60 9.51
N ASP A 56 1.98 1.28 8.79
CA ASP A 56 1.61 2.20 7.72
C ASP A 56 2.34 1.82 6.42
N ILE A 57 1.65 1.98 5.30
CA ILE A 57 2.23 1.89 3.96
C ILE A 57 1.95 3.23 3.27
N ASP A 58 3.02 3.92 2.89
CA ASP A 58 2.93 5.13 2.06
C ASP A 58 3.40 4.79 0.65
N LEU A 59 2.62 5.24 -0.35
CA LEU A 59 2.91 5.05 -1.76
C LEU A 59 3.21 6.40 -2.40
N GLY A 60 4.49 6.63 -2.70
CA GLY A 60 4.92 7.77 -3.50
C GLY A 60 4.58 7.55 -4.97
N MET A 61 3.68 8.37 -5.52
CA MET A 61 3.26 8.37 -6.94
C MET A 61 4.32 8.98 -7.87
N GLY A 62 5.60 8.78 -7.57
CA GLY A 62 6.68 9.05 -8.51
C GLY A 62 6.63 8.05 -9.65
N ILE A 63 7.31 8.36 -10.76
CA ILE A 63 7.59 7.37 -11.79
C ILE A 63 9.08 7.05 -11.69
N PRO A 64 9.48 5.86 -11.17
CA PRO A 64 8.64 4.73 -10.73
C PRO A 64 8.02 4.92 -9.33
N PRO A 65 6.89 4.24 -9.03
CA PRO A 65 6.22 4.37 -7.74
C PRO A 65 7.08 3.76 -6.63
N THR A 66 7.14 4.45 -5.49
CA THR A 66 7.96 4.06 -4.34
C THR A 66 7.08 3.68 -3.15
N VAL A 67 7.40 2.58 -2.47
CA VAL A 67 6.68 2.13 -1.27
C VAL A 67 7.56 2.38 -0.04
N THR A 68 7.01 3.10 0.94
CA THR A 68 7.66 3.34 2.23
C THR A 68 6.84 2.65 3.33
N PHE A 69 7.51 1.82 4.14
CA PHE A 69 6.88 1.11 5.26
C PHE A 69 7.14 1.84 6.58
N GLY A 70 6.07 2.28 7.24
CA GLY A 70 6.11 2.82 8.59
C GLY A 70 6.07 1.69 9.61
N VAL A 71 7.11 1.59 10.45
CA VAL A 71 7.21 0.58 11.51
C VAL A 71 6.89 1.24 12.85
N ARG A 72 5.95 0.66 13.59
CA ARG A 72 5.59 1.11 14.94
C ARG A 72 5.76 -0.01 15.95
N ARG A 73 6.02 0.37 17.20
CA ARG A 73 5.98 -0.56 18.32
C ARG A 73 4.53 -0.91 18.59
N VAL A 74 4.23 -2.20 18.66
CA VAL A 74 2.90 -2.67 19.04
C VAL A 74 2.96 -2.94 20.53
N ASP A 75 2.38 -2.05 21.31
CA ASP A 75 2.05 -2.34 22.70
C ASP A 75 0.86 -3.32 22.66
N GLU A 76 0.94 -4.43 23.40
CA GLU A 76 -0.05 -5.52 23.40
C GLU A 76 -1.50 -5.07 23.72
N LEU A 77 -1.70 -3.81 24.11
CA LEU A 77 -2.98 -3.20 24.42
C LEU A 77 -3.81 -2.75 23.19
N ALA A 78 -3.21 -2.65 21.99
CA ALA A 78 -3.85 -2.03 20.82
C ALA A 78 -4.52 -3.01 19.84
N GLU A 79 -4.35 -4.33 19.98
CA GLU A 79 -5.03 -5.31 19.09
C GLU A 79 -6.56 -5.39 19.33
N SER A 80 -7.13 -4.65 20.29
CA SER A 80 -8.57 -4.65 20.60
C SER A 80 -9.34 -3.39 20.15
N ALA A 81 -8.72 -2.40 19.49
CA ALA A 81 -9.38 -1.11 19.23
C ALA A 81 -9.73 -0.81 17.76
N SER A 82 -9.47 -1.72 16.81
CA SER A 82 -9.70 -1.48 15.37
C SER A 82 -10.80 -2.38 14.80
N GLY A 83 -11.92 -2.53 15.52
CA GLY A 83 -12.97 -3.50 15.15
C GLY A 83 -14.42 -3.10 15.42
N GLU A 84 -14.71 -1.87 15.85
CA GLU A 84 -16.10 -1.45 16.08
C GLU A 84 -16.35 -0.04 15.52
N THR A 85 -16.43 0.08 14.20
CA THR A 85 -17.36 1.07 13.64
C THR A 85 -18.76 0.50 13.85
N GLN A 86 -19.33 0.75 15.03
CA GLN A 86 -20.75 0.58 15.28
C GLN A 86 -21.50 1.52 14.31
N SER A 87 -21.92 0.97 13.19
CA SER A 87 -22.95 1.57 12.35
C SER A 87 -24.23 1.65 13.18
N MET A 88 -24.48 2.80 13.78
CA MET A 88 -25.75 3.16 14.41
C MET A 88 -26.89 2.97 13.39
N PRO A 89 -27.97 2.26 13.72
CA PRO A 89 -29.18 2.32 12.91
C PRO A 89 -29.83 3.69 13.13
N LEU A 90 -30.00 4.47 12.06
CA LEU A 90 -30.88 5.63 12.08
C LEU A 90 -32.32 5.14 12.32
N ALA A 91 -32.81 5.31 13.54
CA ALA A 91 -34.22 5.20 13.87
C ALA A 91 -34.60 6.48 14.61
N GLU A 92 -35.40 7.31 13.94
CA GLU A 92 -36.31 8.34 14.47
C GLU A 92 -36.74 9.20 13.26
N SER A 93 -38.00 9.53 13.00
CA SER A 93 -39.27 9.24 13.67
C SER A 93 -40.39 9.62 12.69
N GLU A 94 -41.55 8.99 12.85
CA GLU A 94 -42.81 9.33 12.16
C GLU A 94 -43.11 10.83 12.21
N GLU A 95 -43.25 11.48 11.05
CA GLU A 95 -43.93 12.77 10.94
C GLU A 95 -45.44 12.48 10.83
N ILE A 96 -46.13 12.58 11.97
CA ILE A 96 -47.59 12.60 12.04
C ILE A 96 -48.04 14.06 11.86
N THR A 97 -48.91 14.26 10.87
CA THR A 97 -49.68 15.46 10.53
C THR A 97 -50.40 16.12 11.71
N PRO A 98 -50.79 17.39 11.55
CA PRO A 98 -52.21 17.73 11.68
C PRO A 98 -52.85 18.19 10.37
#